data_AF-A0A077KI64-F1
#
_entry.id   AF-A0A077KI64-F1
#
_cell.length_a   1.000
_cell.length_b   1.000
_cell.length_c   1.000
_cell.angle_alpha   90.00
_cell.angle_beta   90.00
_cell.angle_gamma   90.00
#
_symmetry.space_group_name_H-M   'P 1'
#
loop_
_entity.id
_entity.type
_entity.pdbx_description
1 polymer ?
#
loop_
_entity_poly.entity_id
_entity_poly.type
_entity_poly.pdbx_seq_one_letter_code
_entity_poly.pdbx_strand_id
1 'polypeptide(L)'
;MDTKRIENFIFYDGIKEIVVDKTYDNWLTSLNYDDYSKAFIIVNHDKIKLFDTAKELKVGQNFDSKELEAISERYNLLLIDNERGLRCSTKSHFSERFYIIRENGFVVIYSLGGTKSFESIYLHGVWLS
;
A
#
# COMPACT_ATOMS: atom_id res chain seq x y z
N MET A 1 7.07 -17.77 -9.53
CA MET A 1 8.00 -17.22 -8.52
C MET A 1 7.16 -16.97 -7.29
N ASP A 2 7.45 -17.69 -6.21
CA ASP A 2 6.73 -17.52 -4.95
C ASP A 2 7.17 -16.20 -4.31
N THR A 3 6.31 -15.19 -4.36
CA THR A 3 6.53 -13.93 -3.64
C THR A 3 6.38 -14.19 -2.14
N LYS A 4 7.50 -14.20 -1.42
CA LYS A 4 7.50 -14.41 0.03
C LYS A 4 6.96 -13.16 0.73
N ARG A 5 5.81 -13.31 1.38
CA ARG A 5 5.24 -12.27 2.24
C ARG A 5 6.10 -12.07 3.49
N ILE A 6 6.28 -10.83 3.90
CA ILE A 6 6.88 -10.44 5.16
C ILE A 6 5.78 -10.37 6.21
N GLU A 7 5.91 -11.19 7.25
CA GLU A 7 4.90 -11.31 8.30
C GLU A 7 5.04 -10.22 9.35
N ASN A 8 6.26 -9.81 9.71
CA ASN A 8 6.48 -8.82 10.76
C ASN A 8 7.29 -7.64 10.22
N PHE A 9 6.79 -6.44 10.44
CA PHE A 9 7.48 -5.20 10.08
C PHE A 9 7.07 -4.05 11.01
N ILE A 10 7.81 -2.96 10.98
CA ILE A 10 7.46 -1.74 11.72
C ILE A 10 6.88 -0.74 10.74
N PHE A 11 5.71 -0.20 11.06
CA PHE A 11 5.12 0.94 10.37
C PHE A 11 5.31 2.20 11.22
N TYR A 12 5.95 3.22 10.66
CA TYR A 12 5.98 4.55 11.23
C TYR A 12 4.98 5.44 10.50
N ASP A 13 3.99 5.96 11.21
CA ASP A 13 2.87 6.72 10.62
C ASP A 13 3.15 8.23 10.47
N GLY A 14 4.37 8.67 10.77
CA GLY A 14 4.73 10.09 10.85
C GLY A 14 4.88 10.60 12.28
N ILE A 15 4.34 9.89 13.28
CA ILE A 15 4.39 10.27 14.69
C ILE A 15 4.95 9.15 15.55
N LYS A 16 4.52 7.90 15.35
CA LYS A 16 4.90 6.76 16.19
C LYS A 16 5.18 5.50 15.36
N GLU A 17 5.95 4.60 15.96
CA GLU A 17 6.21 3.27 15.43
C GLU A 17 5.14 2.27 15.90
N ILE A 18 4.73 1.40 14.99
CA ILE A 18 3.70 0.39 15.18
C ILE A 18 4.26 -0.93 14.67
N VAL A 19 4.29 -1.95 15.53
CA VAL A 19 4.61 -3.31 15.11
C VAL A 19 3.40 -3.90 14.40
N VAL A 20 3.59 -4.37 13.17
CA VAL A 20 2.52 -4.91 12.33
C VAL A 20 2.75 -6.40 12.08
N ASP A 21 1.72 -7.20 12.35
CA ASP A 21 1.63 -8.61 11.95
C ASP A 21 0.75 -8.72 10.69
N LYS A 22 1.39 -9.02 9.56
CA LYS A 22 0.86 -9.19 8.19
C LYS A 22 0.22 -7.97 7.55
N THR A 23 -0.75 -7.37 8.22
CA THR A 23 -1.59 -6.28 7.74
C THR A 23 -1.82 -5.25 8.84
N TYR A 24 -2.04 -4.00 8.44
CA TYR A 24 -2.44 -2.94 9.35
C TYR A 24 -3.65 -2.22 8.80
N ASP A 25 -4.63 -1.90 9.63
CA ASP A 25 -5.81 -1.13 9.25
C ASP A 25 -6.22 -0.22 10.41
N ASN A 26 -5.88 1.07 10.33
CA ASN A 26 -6.27 2.01 11.36
C ASN A 26 -6.16 3.47 10.90
N TRP A 27 -6.65 4.36 11.77
CA TRP A 27 -6.47 5.80 11.67
C TRP A 27 -5.01 6.20 11.85
N LEU A 28 -4.59 7.21 11.07
CA LEU A 28 -3.30 7.85 11.25
C LEU A 28 -3.31 8.65 12.56
N THR A 29 -2.17 8.74 13.25
CA THR A 29 -2.06 9.52 14.50
C THR A 29 -2.24 11.02 14.24
N SER A 30 -1.86 11.52 13.06
CA SER A 30 -2.03 12.91 12.65
C SER A 30 -2.68 13.00 11.27
N LEU A 31 -3.56 13.98 11.11
CA LEU A 31 -4.18 14.34 9.83
C LEU A 31 -3.35 15.40 9.07
N ASN A 32 -2.27 15.90 9.66
CA ASN A 32 -1.40 16.88 9.01
C ASN A 32 -0.53 16.20 7.95
N TYR A 33 -0.57 16.72 6.72
CA TYR A 33 0.24 16.23 5.61
C TYR A 33 1.73 16.18 5.95
N ASP A 34 2.25 17.20 6.65
CA ASP A 34 3.66 17.26 7.01
C ASP A 34 4.08 16.14 7.97
N ASP A 35 3.12 15.54 8.67
CA ASP A 35 3.37 14.40 9.56
C ASP A 35 3.29 13.10 8.77
N TYR A 36 2.12 12.79 8.20
CA TYR A 36 1.92 11.48 7.57
C TYR A 36 2.71 11.29 6.28
N SER A 37 3.09 12.36 5.56
CA SER A 37 3.94 12.25 4.36
C SER A 37 5.32 11.69 4.67
N LYS A 38 5.75 11.75 5.94
CA LYS A 38 7.01 11.14 6.41
C LYS A 38 6.88 9.65 6.71
N ALA A 39 5.69 9.05 6.54
CA ALA A 39 5.46 7.66 6.89
C ALA A 39 6.34 6.69 6.10
N PHE A 40 6.76 5.62 6.77
CA PHE A 40 7.62 4.59 6.20
C PHE A 40 7.39 3.22 6.86
N ILE A 41 7.88 2.19 6.20
CA ILE A 41 7.98 0.84 6.76
C ILE A 41 9.45 0.47 6.97
N ILE A 42 9.75 -0.22 8.06
CA ILE A 42 11.05 -0.87 8.28
C ILE A 42 10.88 -2.38 8.13
N VAL A 43 11.67 -2.97 7.23
CA VAL A 43 11.81 -4.43 7.05
C VAL A 43 13.30 -4.77 7.00
N ASN A 44 13.78 -5.71 7.82
CA ASN A 44 15.17 -6.18 7.81
C ASN A 44 16.23 -5.05 7.80
N HIS A 45 15.98 -3.97 8.55
CA HIS A 45 16.80 -2.74 8.60
C HIS A 45 16.69 -1.79 7.39
N ASP A 46 15.97 -2.17 6.34
CA ASP A 46 15.66 -1.29 5.21
C ASP A 46 14.44 -0.43 5.51
N LYS A 47 14.53 0.85 5.13
CA LYS A 47 13.48 1.84 5.28
C LYS A 47 12.84 2.12 3.91
N ILE A 48 11.53 1.92 3.81
CA ILE A 48 10.75 2.12 2.58
C ILE A 48 9.74 3.24 2.84
N LYS A 49 9.88 4.38 2.16
CA LYS A 49 8.97 5.52 2.34
C LYS A 49 7.67 5.30 1.59
N LEU A 50 6.55 5.68 2.21
CA LEU A 50 5.23 5.41 1.63
C LEU A 50 4.79 6.45 0.59
N PHE A 51 5.16 7.73 0.73
CA PHE A 51 4.56 8.79 -0.09
C PHE A 51 5.44 9.30 -1.25
N ASP A 52 6.71 8.89 -1.33
CA ASP A 52 7.66 9.43 -2.32
C ASP A 52 7.52 8.77 -3.71
N THR A 53 7.46 7.44 -3.78
CA THR A 53 7.55 6.67 -5.04
C THR A 53 6.31 5.81 -5.33
N ALA A 54 5.25 6.02 -4.55
CA ALA A 54 4.02 5.24 -4.67
C ALA A 54 3.32 5.45 -6.01
N LYS A 55 2.99 4.33 -6.66
CA LYS A 55 2.19 4.30 -7.88
C LYS A 55 0.79 3.77 -7.56
N GLU A 56 -0.23 4.51 -7.95
CA GLU A 56 -1.61 4.05 -7.81
C GLU A 56 -1.88 2.85 -8.73
N LEU A 57 -2.45 1.78 -8.18
CA LEU A 57 -2.79 0.52 -8.87
C LEU A 57 -4.08 0.67 -9.69
N LYS A 58 -4.02 1.50 -10.73
CA LYS A 58 -5.10 1.72 -11.72
C LYS A 58 -4.53 1.77 -13.13
N VAL A 59 -5.35 1.43 -14.13
CA VAL A 59 -4.98 1.62 -15.53
C VAL A 59 -4.78 3.11 -15.79
N GLY A 60 -3.68 3.46 -16.46
CA GLY A 60 -3.39 4.83 -16.81
C GLY A 60 -1.89 5.05 -16.96
N GLN A 61 -1.37 6.09 -16.29
CA GLN A 61 0.02 6.51 -16.44
C GLN A 61 1.05 5.45 -16.01
N ASN A 62 0.72 4.63 -15.00
CA ASN A 62 1.69 3.75 -14.35
C ASN A 62 1.61 2.29 -14.80
N PHE A 63 0.44 1.84 -15.25
CA PHE A 63 0.16 0.44 -15.54
C PHE A 63 -0.83 0.32 -16.70
N ASP A 64 -0.60 -0.66 -17.57
CA ASP A 64 -1.64 -1.17 -18.47
C ASP A 64 -2.51 -2.25 -17.79
N SER A 65 -3.51 -2.75 -18.52
CA SER A 65 -4.44 -3.75 -17.98
C SER A 65 -3.76 -5.10 -17.68
N LYS A 66 -2.82 -5.53 -18.52
CA LYS A 66 -2.10 -6.80 -18.35
C LYS A 66 -1.16 -6.76 -17.15
N GLU A 67 -0.51 -5.61 -16.94
CA GLU A 67 0.33 -5.38 -15.77
C GLU A 67 -0.51 -5.41 -14.48
N LEU A 68 -1.70 -4.79 -14.48
CA LEU A 68 -2.60 -4.86 -13.32
C LEU A 68 -3.14 -6.26 -13.06
N GLU A 69 -3.47 -7.03 -14.11
CA GLU A 69 -3.84 -8.43 -13.99
C GLU A 69 -2.73 -9.23 -13.30
N ALA A 70 -1.49 -9.13 -13.79
CA ALA A 70 -0.35 -9.81 -13.20
C ALA A 70 -0.08 -9.38 -11.74
N ILE A 71 -0.23 -8.09 -11.42
CA ILE A 71 -0.10 -7.58 -10.04
C ILE A 71 -1.20 -8.15 -9.15
N SER A 72 -2.44 -8.17 -9.65
CA SER A 72 -3.59 -8.62 -8.87
C SER A 72 -3.47 -10.09 -8.48
N GLU A 73 -3.07 -10.94 -9.42
CA GLU A 73 -2.84 -12.36 -9.19
C GLU A 73 -1.67 -12.57 -8.23
N ARG A 74 -0.54 -11.88 -8.46
CA ARG A 74 0.68 -12.04 -7.67
C ARG A 74 0.49 -11.66 -6.21
N TYR A 75 -0.27 -10.61 -5.92
CA TYR A 75 -0.41 -10.07 -4.57
C TYR A 75 -1.81 -10.27 -3.98
N ASN A 76 -2.60 -11.18 -4.56
CA ASN A 76 -3.95 -11.52 -4.10
C ASN A 76 -4.84 -10.29 -3.90
N LEU A 77 -4.90 -9.44 -4.93
CA LEU A 77 -5.81 -8.30 -5.02
C LEU A 77 -6.99 -8.64 -5.93
N LEU A 78 -8.09 -7.93 -5.73
CA LEU A 78 -9.21 -7.96 -6.66
C LEU A 78 -8.99 -6.97 -7.80
N LEU A 79 -9.38 -7.33 -9.01
CA LEU A 79 -9.60 -6.37 -10.09
C LEU A 79 -11.04 -5.90 -10.08
N ILE A 80 -11.22 -4.58 -10.14
CA ILE A 80 -12.53 -3.95 -10.24
C ILE A 80 -12.53 -3.15 -11.54
N ASP A 81 -13.50 -3.46 -12.41
CA ASP A 81 -13.78 -2.72 -13.63
C ASP A 81 -15.15 -2.06 -13.53
N ASN A 82 -15.20 -0.73 -13.66
CA ASN A 82 -16.43 0.06 -13.59
C ASN A 82 -16.23 1.41 -14.32
N GLU A 83 -17.19 2.32 -14.20
CA GLU A 83 -17.17 3.64 -14.84
C GLU A 83 -15.92 4.49 -14.50
N ARG A 84 -15.21 4.17 -13.41
CA ARG A 84 -13.96 4.84 -13.01
C ARG A 84 -12.70 4.15 -13.57
N GLY A 85 -12.86 3.10 -14.37
CA GLY A 85 -11.80 2.31 -14.98
C GLY A 85 -11.31 1.14 -14.12
N LEU A 86 -10.46 0.31 -14.75
CA LEU A 86 -9.87 -0.89 -14.16
C LEU A 86 -8.82 -0.55 -13.09
N ARG A 87 -8.98 -1.09 -11.89
CA ARG A 87 -8.08 -0.87 -10.74
C ARG A 87 -8.01 -2.07 -9.80
N CYS A 88 -6.98 -2.11 -8.96
CA CYS A 88 -6.88 -3.11 -7.88
C CYS A 88 -7.60 -2.66 -6.60
N SER A 89 -8.15 -3.63 -5.87
CA SER A 89 -8.78 -3.46 -4.55
C SER A 89 -8.55 -4.69 -3.66
N THR A 90 -9.07 -4.71 -2.43
CA THR A 90 -9.18 -5.93 -1.60
C THR A 90 -10.59 -6.15 -1.10
N LYS A 91 -10.88 -7.38 -0.62
CA LYS A 91 -12.13 -7.67 0.11
C LYS A 91 -12.14 -7.13 1.53
N SER A 92 -10.95 -6.91 2.09
CA SER A 92 -10.76 -6.63 3.52
C SER A 92 -10.91 -5.15 3.86
N HIS A 93 -10.78 -4.26 2.89
CA HIS A 93 -10.86 -2.82 3.11
C HIS A 93 -11.59 -2.13 1.96
N PHE A 94 -12.49 -1.20 2.31
CA PHE A 94 -13.36 -0.51 1.34
C PHE A 94 -12.71 0.69 0.65
N SER A 95 -11.43 1.00 0.92
CA SER A 95 -10.76 2.09 0.19
C SER A 95 -10.68 1.78 -1.30
N GLU A 96 -10.95 2.79 -2.11
CA GLU A 96 -10.94 2.68 -3.56
C GLU A 96 -9.56 2.90 -4.19
N ARG A 97 -8.54 3.30 -3.40
CA ARG A 97 -7.23 3.72 -3.93
C ARG A 97 -6.10 2.93 -3.29
N PHE A 98 -5.62 1.93 -4.02
CA PHE A 98 -4.44 1.17 -3.67
C PHE A 98 -3.19 1.71 -4.36
N TYR A 99 -2.08 1.64 -3.66
CA TYR A 99 -0.78 2.10 -4.07
C TYR A 99 0.23 0.96 -3.93
N ILE A 100 1.20 0.93 -4.84
CA ILE A 100 2.33 0.00 -4.81
C ILE A 100 3.64 0.78 -4.80
N ILE A 101 4.58 0.31 -3.99
CA ILE A 101 5.98 0.75 -3.99
C ILE A 101 6.85 -0.47 -4.27
N ARG A 102 7.91 -0.26 -5.05
CA ARG A 102 8.95 -1.25 -5.31
C ARG A 102 10.30 -0.61 -5.03
N GLU A 103 10.91 -0.95 -3.90
CA GLU A 103 12.14 -0.29 -3.42
C GLU A 103 12.96 -1.26 -2.59
N ASN A 104 14.30 -1.22 -2.72
CA ASN A 104 15.25 -2.04 -1.95
C ASN A 104 14.95 -3.55 -1.95
N GLY A 105 14.44 -4.08 -3.08
CA GLY A 105 14.07 -5.49 -3.19
C GLY A 105 12.77 -5.85 -2.46
N PHE A 106 11.99 -4.87 -2.03
CA PHE A 106 10.68 -5.07 -1.41
C PHE A 106 9.55 -4.48 -2.25
N VAL A 107 8.38 -5.08 -2.10
CA VAL A 107 7.11 -4.54 -2.60
C VAL A 107 6.21 -4.22 -1.42
N VAL A 108 5.68 -3.00 -1.36
CA VAL A 108 4.69 -2.59 -0.36
C VAL A 108 3.40 -2.25 -1.09
N ILE A 109 2.28 -2.77 -0.59
CA ILE A 109 0.95 -2.42 -1.10
C ILE A 109 0.10 -1.90 0.05
N TYR A 110 -0.49 -0.73 -0.14
CA TYR A 110 -1.32 -0.08 0.86
C TYR A 110 -2.43 0.74 0.21
N SER A 111 -3.43 1.12 1.00
CA SER A 111 -4.48 2.05 0.58
C SER A 111 -4.64 3.14 1.63
N LEU A 112 -5.13 4.30 1.20
CA LEU A 112 -5.45 5.42 2.07
C LEU A 112 -6.96 5.60 2.12
N GLY A 113 -7.50 5.84 3.32
CA GLY A 113 -8.91 6.12 3.54
C GLY A 113 -9.12 7.53 4.06
N GLY A 114 -10.33 8.04 3.88
CA GLY A 114 -10.77 9.31 4.44
C GLY A 114 -11.68 10.09 3.49
N THR A 115 -12.37 11.08 4.03
CA THR A 115 -13.41 11.83 3.28
C THR A 115 -12.92 13.16 2.71
N LYS A 116 -12.10 13.88 3.47
CA LYS A 116 -11.55 15.21 3.10
C LYS A 116 -10.04 15.22 2.93
N SER A 117 -9.36 14.36 3.70
CA SER A 117 -7.92 14.12 3.66
C SER A 117 -7.67 12.64 3.90
N PHE A 118 -6.40 12.23 3.91
CA PHE A 118 -6.04 10.91 4.40
C PHE A 118 -6.21 10.89 5.92
N GLU A 119 -7.11 10.01 6.37
CA GLU A 119 -7.52 9.84 7.77
C GLU A 119 -7.09 8.46 8.29
N SER A 120 -7.04 7.47 7.40
CA SER A 120 -6.63 6.11 7.71
C SER A 120 -5.70 5.54 6.66
N ILE A 121 -4.99 4.49 7.05
CA ILE A 121 -4.14 3.71 6.18
C ILE A 121 -4.41 2.23 6.40
N TYR A 122 -4.51 1.51 5.29
CA TYR A 122 -4.55 0.06 5.27
C TYR A 122 -3.31 -0.47 4.56
N LEU A 123 -2.44 -1.16 5.28
CA LEU A 123 -1.28 -1.87 4.74
C LEU A 123 -1.74 -3.29 4.36
N HIS A 124 -1.91 -3.54 3.06
CA HIS A 124 -2.28 -4.86 2.53
C HIS A 124 -1.16 -5.88 2.73
N GLY A 125 0.09 -5.44 2.59
CA GLY A 125 1.24 -6.25 2.95
C GLY A 125 2.56 -5.75 2.39
N VAL A 126 3.60 -6.51 2.72
CA VAL A 126 4.96 -6.33 2.23
C VAL A 126 5.49 -7.68 1.72
N TRP A 127 6.19 -7.68 0.60
CA TRP A 127 6.79 -8.88 -0.02
C TRP A 127 8.24 -8.64 -0.36
N LEU A 128 9.03 -9.72 -0.32
CA LEU A 128 10.34 -9.74 -0.97
C LEU A 128 10.14 -9.90 -2.48
N SER A 129 10.75 -9.00 -3.26
CA SER A 129 10.68 -8.95 -4.73
C SER A 129 11.74 -9.81 -5.40
#